data_AF-Q9U7Y0-F1
#
_entry.id   AF-Q9U7Y0-F1
#
_cell.length_a   1.000
_cell.length_b   1.000
_cell.length_c   1.000
_cell.angle_alpha   90.00
_cell.angle_beta   90.00
_cell.angle_gamma   90.00
#
_symmetry.space_group_name_H-M   'P 1'
#
loop_
_entity.id
_entity.type
_entity.pdbx_description
1 polymer ?
#
loop_
_entity_poly.entity_id
_entity_poly.type
_entity_poly.pdbx_seq_one_letter_code
_entity_poly.pdbx_strand_id
1 'polypeptide(L)'
;IIVWGSNQKQHDTRLKQVLDIARKANLKLSKDKCEFNVNQLTFIGDVISEQGVQPDPKKVAAILNMERPQCKQDVQRFLGMIN
;
A
#
# COMPACT_ATOMS: atom_id res chain seq x y z
N ILE A 1 -4.61 7.37 -3.83
CA ILE A 1 -5.26 6.89 -5.08
C ILE A 1 -4.26 5.96 -5.75
N ILE A 2 -4.66 4.72 -6.05
CA ILE A 2 -3.80 3.76 -6.76
C ILE A 2 -4.40 3.54 -8.15
N VAL A 3 -3.54 3.51 -9.17
CA VAL A 3 -3.94 3.19 -10.55
C VAL A 3 -3.11 2.00 -11.00
N TRP A 4 -3.78 0.94 -11.46
CA TRP A 4 -3.13 -0.26 -12.00
C TRP A 4 -3.77 -0.67 -13.32
N GLY A 5 -3.04 -1.41 -14.13
CA GLY A 5 -3.53 -1.99 -15.38
C GLY A 5 -2.69 -3.21 -15.77
N SER A 6 -3.32 -4.16 -16.46
CA SER A 6 -2.65 -5.39 -16.92
C SER A 6 -1.62 -5.14 -18.04
N ASN A 7 -1.70 -3.98 -18.70
CA ASN A 7 -0.81 -3.55 -19.77
C ASN A 7 -0.66 -2.02 -19.72
N GLN A 8 0.45 -1.50 -20.25
CA GLN A 8 0.76 -0.06 -20.25
C GLN A 8 -0.39 0.80 -20.81
N LYS A 9 -0.96 0.40 -21.95
CA LYS A 9 -2.05 1.15 -22.60
C LYS A 9 -3.29 1.27 -21.71
N GLN A 10 -3.63 0.21 -20.97
CA GLN A 10 -4.75 0.21 -20.04
C GLN A 10 -4.44 1.06 -18.81
N HIS A 11 -3.23 0.93 -18.26
CA HIS A 11 -2.75 1.74 -17.16
C HIS A 11 -2.81 3.23 -17.50
N ASP A 12 -2.28 3.65 -18.64
CA ASP A 12 -2.22 5.05 -19.06
C ASP A 12 -3.62 5.64 -19.30
N THR A 13 -4.53 4.83 -19.87
CA THR A 13 -5.93 5.24 -20.05
C THR A 13 -6.61 5.49 -18.71
N ARG A 14 -6.44 4.59 -17.74
CA ARG A 14 -6.99 4.73 -16.38
C ARG A 14 -6.36 5.91 -15.64
N LEU A 15 -5.05 6.08 -15.75
CA LEU A 15 -4.32 7.18 -15.14
C LEU A 15 -4.85 8.53 -15.62
N LYS A 16 -5.06 8.67 -16.94
CA LYS A 16 -5.62 9.88 -17.54
C LYS A 16 -7.02 10.19 -17.00
N GLN A 17 -7.90 9.18 -16.93
CA GLN A 17 -9.24 9.33 -16.37
C GLN A 17 -9.20 9.79 -14.91
N VAL A 18 -8.34 9.20 -14.08
CA VAL A 18 -8.18 9.57 -12.68
C VAL A 18 -7.69 11.00 -12.53
N LEU A 19 -6.70 11.42 -13.33
CA LEU A 19 -6.20 12.80 -13.33
C LEU A 19 -7.27 13.81 -13.76
N ASP A 20 -8.08 13.46 -14.76
CA ASP A 20 -9.18 14.33 -15.22
C ASP A 20 -10.27 14.45 -14.14
N ILE A 21 -10.62 13.36 -13.45
CA ILE A 21 -11.55 13.38 -12.32
C ILE A 21 -10.98 14.22 -11.16
N ALA A 22 -9.70 14.02 -10.83
CA ALA A 22 -9.03 14.79 -9.77
C ALA A 22 -9.04 16.29 -10.07
N ARG A 23 -8.78 16.69 -11.33
CA ARG A 23 -8.91 18.09 -11.77
C ARG A 23 -10.33 18.62 -11.63
N LYS A 24 -11.34 17.86 -12.08
CA LYS A 24 -12.75 18.25 -11.95
C LYS A 24 -13.19 18.40 -10.49
N ALA A 25 -12.67 17.56 -9.61
CA ALA A 25 -12.92 17.62 -8.16
C ALA A 25 -12.06 18.67 -7.43
N ASN A 26 -11.24 19.45 -8.15
CA ASN A 26 -10.29 20.43 -7.59
C ASN A 26 -9.32 19.83 -6.55
N LEU A 27 -8.96 18.56 -6.76
CA LEU A 27 -8.09 17.79 -5.88
C LEU A 27 -6.63 18.07 -6.25
N LYS A 28 -5.85 18.60 -5.29
CA LYS A 28 -4.42 18.90 -5.49
C LYS A 28 -3.57 17.69 -5.12
N LEU A 29 -2.92 17.09 -6.11
CA LEU A 29 -1.95 16.03 -5.91
C LEU A 29 -0.56 16.64 -5.68
N SER A 30 0.15 16.19 -4.64
CA SER A 30 1.52 16.60 -4.37
C SER A 30 2.47 15.82 -5.25
N LYS A 31 3.19 16.48 -6.16
CA LYS A 31 4.11 15.83 -7.10
C LYS A 31 5.18 15.01 -6.39
N ASP A 32 5.68 15.49 -5.26
CA ASP A 32 6.70 14.82 -4.45
C ASP A 32 6.21 13.51 -3.79
N LYS A 33 4.89 13.33 -3.72
CA LYS A 33 4.25 12.12 -3.15
C LYS A 33 3.60 11.25 -4.22
N CYS A 34 3.70 11.62 -5.49
CA CYS A 34 3.12 10.87 -6.60
C CYS A 34 4.23 10.12 -7.35
N GLU A 35 4.19 8.81 -7.24
CA GLU A 35 5.03 7.91 -8.04
C GLU A 35 4.24 7.45 -9.27
N PHE A 36 4.84 7.58 -10.44
CA PHE A 36 4.21 7.21 -11.72
C PHE A 36 5.06 6.18 -12.44
N ASN A 37 4.40 5.26 -13.14
CA ASN A 37 5.05 4.24 -13.97
C ASN A 37 6.09 3.40 -13.22
N VAL A 38 5.72 2.98 -12.01
CA VAL A 38 6.53 2.10 -11.15
C VAL A 38 5.95 0.70 -11.19
N ASN A 39 6.83 -0.32 -11.24
CA ASN A 39 6.42 -1.73 -11.20
C ASN A 39 6.06 -2.18 -9.77
N GLN A 40 6.42 -1.38 -8.77
CA GLN A 40 6.10 -1.58 -7.37
C GLN A 40 5.71 -0.25 -6.70
N LEU A 41 4.70 -0.24 -5.83
CA LEU A 41 4.36 0.91 -5.01
C LEU A 41 4.05 0.49 -3.57
N THR A 42 4.31 1.37 -2.60
CA THR A 42 3.90 1.12 -1.21
C THR A 42 2.67 1.96 -0.88
N PHE A 43 1.59 1.32 -0.45
CA PHE A 43 0.36 1.98 -0.05
C PHE A 43 -0.16 1.42 1.28
N ILE A 44 -0.34 2.28 2.29
CA ILE A 44 -0.86 1.92 3.62
C ILE A 44 -0.07 0.75 4.30
N GLY A 45 1.23 0.66 3.99
CA GLY A 45 2.08 -0.39 4.52
C GLY A 45 1.81 -1.76 3.90
N ASP A 46 1.38 -1.78 2.64
CA ASP A 46 1.40 -2.93 1.75
C ASP A 46 2.16 -2.55 0.47
N VAL A 47 3.01 -3.45 -0.02
CA VAL A 47 3.75 -3.34 -1.27
C VAL A 47 2.95 -3.98 -2.39
N ILE A 48 2.53 -3.18 -3.35
CA ILE A 48 1.79 -3.63 -4.53
C ILE A 48 2.80 -3.80 -5.66
N SER A 49 2.91 -5.01 -6.20
CA SER A 49 3.81 -5.35 -7.31
C SER A 49 3.07 -6.08 -8.43
N GLU A 50 3.77 -6.42 -9.52
CA GLU A 50 3.23 -7.26 -10.61
C GLU A 50 2.67 -8.61 -10.13
N GLN A 51 3.17 -9.13 -9.01
CA GLN A 51 2.70 -10.40 -8.42
C GLN A 51 1.48 -10.23 -7.50
N GLY A 52 0.97 -9.00 -7.33
CA GLY A 52 -0.19 -8.68 -6.50
C GLY A 52 0.17 -7.83 -5.28
N VAL A 53 -0.77 -7.79 -4.32
CA VAL A 53 -0.61 -7.07 -3.06
C VAL A 53 0.16 -7.95 -2.08
N GLN A 54 1.37 -7.54 -1.73
CA GLN A 54 2.16 -8.17 -0.68
C GLN A 54 2.16 -7.25 0.55
N PRO A 55 1.94 -7.77 1.76
CA PRO A 55 2.07 -6.95 2.97
C PRO A 55 3.51 -6.42 3.10
N ASP A 56 3.67 -5.19 3.62
CA ASP A 56 4.99 -4.58 3.76
C ASP A 56 5.90 -5.50 4.61
N PRO A 57 7.11 -5.85 4.12
CA PRO A 57 8.05 -6.69 4.86
C PRO A 57 8.36 -6.16 6.25
N LYS A 58 8.17 -4.87 6.54
CA LYS A 58 8.26 -4.30 7.89
C LYS A 58 7.18 -4.78 8.84
N LYS A 59 5.93 -4.93 8.39
CA LYS A 59 4.85 -5.52 9.21
C LYS A 59 5.11 -7.00 9.46
N VAL A 60 5.59 -7.72 8.45
CA VAL A 60 5.95 -9.14 8.56
C VAL A 60 7.13 -9.33 9.52
N ALA A 61 8.17 -8.50 9.44
CA ALA A 61 9.33 -8.55 10.34
C ALA A 61 8.95 -8.26 11.80
N ALA A 62 7.97 -7.38 12.06
CA ALA A 62 7.50 -7.11 13.41
C ALA A 62 6.81 -8.33 14.04
N ILE A 63 6.11 -9.13 13.25
CA ILE A 63 5.49 -10.39 13.69
C ILE A 63 6.56 -11.48 13.86
N LEU A 64 7.49 -11.60 12.91
CA LEU A 64 8.54 -12.63 12.93
C LEU A 64 9.58 -12.41 14.04
N ASN A 65 9.90 -11.16 14.37
CA ASN A 65 10.86 -10.81 15.43
C ASN A 65 10.18 -10.58 16.79
N MET A 66 8.88 -10.85 16.91
CA MET A 66 8.19 -10.67 18.19
C MET A 66 8.66 -11.75 19.17
N GLU A 67 9.23 -11.32 20.30
CA GLU A 67 9.63 -12.25 21.35
C GLU A 67 8.41 -13.02 21.88
N ARG A 68 8.63 -14.30 22.22
CA ARG A 68 7.56 -15.17 22.71
C ARG A 68 6.98 -14.54 24.00
N PRO A 69 5.68 -14.21 24.04
CA PRO A 69 5.09 -13.53 25.18
C PRO A 69 5.27 -14.39 26.43
N GLN A 70 5.86 -13.81 27.49
CA GLN A 70 6.14 -14.51 28.75
C GLN A 70 5.07 -14.26 29.81
N CYS A 71 4.23 -13.24 29.64
CA CYS A 71 3.19 -12.93 30.61
C CYS A 71 1.81 -12.71 29.95
N LYS A 72 0.76 -12.80 30.78
CA LYS A 72 -0.64 -12.66 30.36
C LYS A 72 -0.94 -11.31 29.67
N GLN A 73 -0.23 -10.25 30.06
CA GLN A 73 -0.36 -8.92 29.45
C GLN A 73 0.21 -8.87 28.04
N ASP A 74 1.30 -9.59 27.77
CA ASP A 74 1.90 -9.68 26.44
C ASP A 74 0.99 -10.47 25.48
N VAL A 75 0.34 -11.51 25.98
CA VAL A 75 -0.68 -12.27 25.20
C VAL A 75 -1.86 -11.37 24.81
N GLN A 76 -2.32 -10.50 25.71
CA GLN A 76 -3.39 -9.55 25.40
C GLN A 76 -2.95 -8.48 24.39
N ARG A 77 -1.72 -7.97 24.48
CA ARG A 77 -1.15 -7.07 23.47
C ARG A 77 -1.04 -7.75 22.11
N PHE A 78 -0.59 -9.00 22.07
CA PHE A 78 -0.50 -9.80 20.85
C PHE A 78 -1.87 -9.95 20.17
N LEU A 79 -2.90 -10.32 20.94
CA LEU A 79 -4.27 -10.42 20.42
C LEU A 79 -4.77 -9.08 19.84
N GLY A 80 -4.42 -7.97 20.49
CA GLY A 80 -4.77 -6.63 20.03
C GLY A 80 -4.02 -6.15 18.78
N MET A 81 -2.87 -6.75 18.45
CA MET A 81 -2.11 -6.42 17.23
C MET A 81 -2.53 -7.24 16.01
N ILE A 82 -3.22 -8.36 16.21
CA ILE A 82 -3.67 -9.27 15.14
C ILE A 82 -5.08 -8.93 14.64
N ASN A 83 -5.91 -8.32 15.48
CA ASN A 83 -7.25 -7.83 15.12
C ASN A 83 -7.18 -6.50 14.35
#